data_AF-A0A359KGN9-F1
#
_entry.id   AF-A0A359KGN9-F1
#
_cell.length_a   1.000
_cell.length_b   1.000
_cell.length_c   1.000
_cell.angle_alpha   90.00
_cell.angle_beta   90.00
_cell.angle_gamma   90.00
#
_symmetry.space_group_name_H-M   'P 1'
#
loop_
_entity.id
_entity.type
_entity.pdbx_description
1 polymer ?
#
loop_
_entity_poly.entity_id
_entity_poly.type
_entity_poly.pdbx_seq_one_letter_code
_entity_poly.pdbx_strand_id
1 'polypeptide(L)' 'IANGAPLTLDRDNDKNPVVALRELAEDTVTPEELRENIITTLQRVDERTEAEDEAEVVALLAEPQHMNMAEAELIRAL' A
#
# COMPACT_ATOMS: atom_id res chain seq x y z
N ILE A 1 9.92 17.40 -8.10
CA ILE A 1 9.08 16.80 -7.03
C ILE A 1 8.78 17.92 -6.05
N ALA A 2 7.53 18.42 -5.96
CA ALA A 2 6.97 19.22 -4.83
C ALA A 2 5.64 19.97 -5.15
N ASN A 3 4.83 19.57 -6.15
CA ASN A 3 3.59 20.32 -6.45
C ASN A 3 2.33 19.84 -5.68
N GLY A 4 2.47 18.89 -4.75
CA GLY A 4 1.31 18.35 -4.02
C GLY A 4 0.28 17.71 -4.96
N ALA A 5 -0.96 17.60 -4.46
CA ALA A 5 -2.11 17.22 -5.29
C ALA A 5 -2.59 18.43 -6.12
N PRO A 6 -3.23 18.19 -7.29
CA PRO A 6 -3.91 19.24 -8.03
C PRO A 6 -4.95 19.96 -7.17
N LEU A 7 -5.12 21.27 -7.40
CA LEU A 7 -6.19 22.03 -6.74
C LEU A 7 -7.55 21.52 -7.23
N THR A 8 -8.47 21.39 -6.27
CA THR A 8 -9.87 21.03 -6.53
C THR A 8 -10.74 22.27 -6.78
N LEU A 9 -10.22 23.46 -6.43
CA LEU A 9 -10.87 24.75 -6.59
C LEU A 9 -10.04 25.72 -7.42
N ASP A 10 -10.75 26.63 -8.09
CA ASP A 10 -10.11 27.72 -8.82
C ASP A 10 -9.44 28.71 -7.88
N ARG A 11 -8.21 29.09 -8.25
CA ARG A 11 -7.37 29.98 -7.47
C ARG A 11 -7.75 31.44 -7.71
N ASP A 12 -8.15 32.14 -6.66
CA ASP A 12 -8.51 33.57 -6.71
C ASP A 12 -7.39 34.46 -6.14
N ASN A 13 -6.19 34.36 -6.73
CA ASN A 13 -4.95 35.01 -6.21
C ASN A 13 -4.62 34.68 -4.73
N ASP A 14 -5.30 33.69 -4.16
CA ASP A 14 -5.11 33.21 -2.81
C ASP A 14 -3.72 32.60 -2.63
N LYS A 15 -3.21 32.60 -1.39
CA LYS A 15 -2.02 31.82 -1.02
C LYS A 15 -2.42 30.38 -0.67
N ASN A 16 -1.47 29.45 -0.72
CA ASN A 16 -1.74 28.02 -0.47
C ASN A 16 -2.50 27.75 0.83
N PRO A 17 -2.21 28.41 1.98
CA PRO A 17 -3.00 28.19 3.19
C PRO A 17 -4.46 28.62 3.06
N VAL A 18 -4.74 29.68 2.30
CA VAL A 18 -6.10 30.19 2.09
C VAL A 18 -6.87 29.28 1.12
N VAL A 19 -6.23 28.84 0.03
CA VAL A 19 -6.81 27.86 -0.89
C VAL A 19 -7.16 26.56 -0.16
N ALA A 20 -6.25 26.04 0.68
CA ALA A 20 -6.50 24.82 1.44
C ALA A 20 -7.69 24.96 2.40
N LEU A 21 -7.85 26.12 3.06
CA LEU A 21 -9.01 26.38 3.92
C LEU A 21 -10.31 26.46 3.12
N ARG A 22 -10.27 26.98 1.88
CA ARG A 22 -11.44 27.00 0.99
C ARG A 22 -11.81 25.59 0.51
N GLU A 23 -10.83 24.77 0.15
CA GLU A 23 -11.07 23.36 -0.24
C GLU A 23 -11.71 22.56 0.91
N LEU A 24 -11.30 22.83 2.15
CA LEU A 24 -11.95 22.26 3.35
C LEU A 24 -13.36 22.80 3.58
N ALA A 25 -13.62 24.08 3.28
CA ALA A 25 -14.93 24.70 3.49
C ALA A 25 -15.96 24.31 2.42
N GLU A 26 -15.51 23.98 1.21
CA GLU A 26 -16.33 23.53 0.09
C GLU A 26 -16.46 21.99 0.05
N ASP A 27 -15.92 21.28 1.05
CA ASP A 27 -15.89 19.82 1.17
C ASP A 27 -15.30 19.09 -0.06
N THR A 28 -14.49 19.78 -0.86
CA THR A 28 -13.80 19.19 -2.03
C THR A 28 -12.56 18.40 -1.64
N VAL A 29 -12.05 18.65 -0.43
CA VAL A 29 -11.00 17.87 0.22
C VAL A 29 -11.42 17.66 1.67
N THR A 30 -11.60 16.41 2.09
CA THR A 30 -11.96 16.11 3.48
C THR A 30 -10.79 15.49 4.26
N PRO A 31 -10.67 15.74 5.59
CA PRO A 31 -9.63 15.12 6.41
C PRO A 31 -9.67 13.59 6.42
N GLU A 32 -10.85 12.99 6.24
CA GLU A 32 -11.02 11.55 6.20
C GLU A 32 -10.46 10.96 4.92
N GLU A 33 -10.83 11.51 3.77
CA GLU A 33 -10.29 11.05 2.47
C GLU A 33 -8.78 11.23 2.38
N LEU A 34 -8.23 12.34 2.89
CA LEU A 34 -6.78 12.56 2.93
C LEU A 34 -6.06 11.47 3.73
N ARG A 35 -6.63 11.05 4.86
CA ARG A 35 -6.09 9.99 5.72
C ARG A 35 -6.09 8.66 5.00
N GLU A 36 -7.25 8.27 4.47
CA GLU A 36 -7.43 6.99 3.77
C GLU A 36 -6.55 6.91 2.51
N ASN A 37 -6.36 8.03 1.81
CA ASN A 37 -5.49 8.09 0.64
C ASN A 37 -4.01 7.83 1.02
N ILE A 38 -3.54 8.41 2.12
CA ILE A 38 -2.19 8.15 2.65
C ILE A 38 -2.03 6.70 3.07
N ILE A 39 -2.99 6.16 3.82
CA ILE A 39 -2.97 4.75 4.26
C ILE A 39 -2.86 3.83 3.05
N THR A 40 -3.76 4.01 2.07
CA THR A 40 -3.80 3.21 0.86
C THR A 40 -2.50 3.32 0.05
N THR A 41 -1.96 4.53 -0.09
CA THR A 41 -0.71 4.77 -0.82
C THR A 41 0.48 4.08 -0.15
N LEU A 42 0.55 4.09 1.18
CA LEU A 42 1.61 3.43 1.95
C LEU A 42 1.46 1.90 2.01
N GLN A 43 0.24 1.39 1.91
CA GLN A 43 -0.05 -0.05 1.89
C GLN A 43 0.09 -0.69 0.51
N ARG A 44 0.25 0.12 -0.55
CA ARG A 44 0.38 -0.41 -1.91
C ARG A 44 1.65 -1.24 -2.04
N VAL A 45 1.48 -2.56 -2.16
CA VAL A 45 2.52 -3.49 -2.58
C VAL A 45 2.58 -3.49 -4.12
N ASP A 46 3.78 -3.48 -4.69
CA ASP A 46 3.95 -3.57 -6.14
C ASP A 46 3.96 -5.04 -6.60
N GLU A 47 3.52 -5.29 -7.85
CA GLU A 47 3.41 -6.65 -8.41
C GLU A 47 4.76 -7.41 -8.39
N ARG A 48 5.88 -6.68 -8.41
CA ARG A 48 7.21 -7.28 -8.37
C ARG A 48 7.56 -7.73 -6.95
N THR A 49 7.25 -6.94 -5.94
CA THR A 49 7.40 -7.30 -4.53
C THR A 49 6.53 -8.51 -4.20
N GLU A 50 5.29 -8.56 -4.68
CA GLU A 50 4.42 -9.73 -4.48
C GLU A 50 5.01 -10.99 -5.14
N ALA A 51 5.54 -10.89 -6.37
CA ALA A 51 6.21 -12.00 -7.03
C ALA A 51 7.52 -12.43 -6.34
N GLU A 52 8.28 -11.50 -5.77
CA GLU A 52 9.47 -11.77 -4.97
C GLU A 52 9.12 -12.50 -3.67
N ASP A 53 8.08 -12.04 -2.96
CA ASP A 53 7.56 -12.67 -1.74
C ASP A 53 7.05 -14.10 -2.03
N GLU A 54 6.30 -14.28 -3.11
CA GLU A 54 5.83 -15.61 -3.56
C GLU A 54 7.01 -16.54 -3.89
N ALA A 55 8.03 -16.02 -4.59
CA ALA A 55 9.23 -16.79 -4.92
C ALA A 55 10.02 -17.18 -3.66
N GLU A 56 10.10 -16.32 -2.66
CA GLU A 56 10.73 -16.62 -1.36
C GLU A 56 9.97 -17.72 -0.62
N VAL A 57 8.65 -17.65 -0.58
CA VAL A 57 7.80 -18.70 0.02
C VAL A 57 8.00 -20.03 -0.68
N VAL A 58 7.99 -20.05 -2.02
CA VAL A 58 8.22 -21.27 -2.81
C VAL A 58 9.62 -21.83 -2.55
N ALA A 59 10.65 -20.97 -2.48
CA ALA A 59 12.02 -21.39 -2.21
C ALA A 59 12.16 -22.02 -0.80
N LEU A 60 11.52 -21.42 0.21
CA LEU A 60 11.51 -21.95 1.58
C LEU A 60 10.85 -23.33 1.64
N LEU A 61 9.73 -23.52 0.95
CA LEU A 61 9.03 -24.81 0.89
C LEU A 61 9.82 -25.89 0.14
N ALA A 62 10.65 -25.48 -0.82
CA ALA A 62 11.49 -26.38 -1.60
C ALA A 62 12.78 -26.81 -0.86
N GLU A 63 13.06 -26.27 0.32
CA GLU A 63 14.26 -26.65 1.06
C GLU A 63 14.20 -28.13 1.48
N PRO A 64 15.32 -28.88 1.35
CA PRO A 64 15.35 -30.31 1.63
C PRO A 64 14.86 -30.68 3.04
N GLN A 65 15.13 -29.83 4.02
CA GLN A 65 14.67 -30.01 5.39
C GLN A 65 13.13 -29.97 5.51
N HIS A 66 12.46 -29.07 4.81
CA HIS A 66 11.00 -28.98 4.80
C HIS A 66 10.36 -30.15 4.06
N MET A 67 10.96 -30.56 2.93
CA MET A 67 10.54 -31.73 2.15
C MET A 67 10.65 -33.03 2.95
N ASN A 68 11.78 -33.22 3.65
CA ASN A 68 12.03 -34.42 4.46
C ASN A 68 11.11 -34.52 5.68
N MET A 69 10.75 -33.38 6.29
CA MET A 69 9.80 -33.34 7.41
C MET A 69 8.39 -33.74 6.97
N ALA A 70 7.93 -33.23 5.81
CA ALA A 70 6.63 -33.60 5.25
C ALA A 70 6.53 -35.10 4.89
N GLU A 71 7.60 -35.68 4.35
CA GLU A 71 7.68 -37.12 4.07
C GLU A 71 7.65 -37.96 5.37
N ALA A 72 8.39 -37.53 6.40
CA ALA A 72 8.42 -38.23 7.69
C ALA A 72 7.06 -38.22 8.42
N GLU A 73 6.29 -37.13 8.31
CA GLU A 73 4.94 -37.04 8.87
C GLU A 73 3.96 -37.96 8.14
N LEU A 74 4.05 -38.07 6.82
CA LEU A 74 3.23 -38.97 6.01
C LEU A 74 3.47 -40.44 6.37
N ILE A 75 4.73 -40.83 6.58
CA ILE A 75 5.11 -42.19 6.98
C ILE A 75 4.59 -42.54 8.38
N ARG A 76 4.47 -41.56 9.28
CA ARG A 76 3.97 -41.78 10.63
C ARG A 76 2.44 -41.92 10.71
N ALA A 77 1.72 -41.45 9.69
CA ALA A 77 0.25 -41.47 9.64
C ALA A 77 -0.33 -42.76 9.01
N LEU A 78 0.51 -43.65 8.48
CA LEU A 78 0.15 -44.94 7.88
C LEU A 78 0.31 -46.09 8.88
#